data_AF-A0A430R3U3-F1
#
_entry.id   AF-A0A430R3U3-F1
#
_cell.length_a   1.000
_cell.length_b   1.000
_cell.length_c   1.000
_cell.angle_alpha   90.00
_cell.angle_beta   90.00
_cell.angle_gamma   90.00
#
_symmetry.space_group_name_H-M   'P 1'
#
loop_
_entity.id
_entity.type
_entity.pdbx_description
1 polymer ?
#
loop_
_entity_poly.entity_id
_entity_poly.type
_entity_poly.pdbx_seq_one_letter_code
_entity_poly.pdbx_strand_id
1 'polypeptide(L)'
;FSEDRRYFQHYGVDFVRLLGALYAILRGDLQGGSTITTQVIKNTLLKELAQARSLERKFKEWALALELERRYTKEEILEMYLNVVPWGGNAVGIKGAAEAYFGKDPAALTLAEGLYLASLIPAPNARYQDLKGVRERMRLLLDQMVAEGWVSPEVAEAAWREPLAPKGWEVRYDGEGNLLEARLVDPEARILRQLDYRMAPHFVLEVRRFLEARFGKEKVYGEGGLKVYTTLDPAMQRAAEAAAKGARLPEGAELAIVGLDPETGEVLALVGGVR
;
A
#
# COMPACT_ATOMS: atom_id res chain seq x y z
N PHE A 1 -2.86 16.87 9.87
CA PHE A 1 -2.40 15.52 9.46
C PHE A 1 -1.59 14.83 10.56
N SER A 2 -1.84 13.54 10.80
CA SER A 2 -1.29 12.75 11.93
C SER A 2 0.24 12.63 11.96
N GLU A 3 0.89 12.62 10.79
CA GLU A 3 2.34 12.40 10.67
C GLU A 3 3.17 13.67 10.50
N ASP A 4 2.60 14.72 9.91
CA ASP A 4 3.30 15.96 9.59
C ASP A 4 2.32 17.14 9.60
N ARG A 5 2.03 17.65 10.82
CA ARG A 5 0.99 18.66 11.04
C ARG A 5 1.19 19.94 10.23
N ARG A 6 2.45 20.32 9.99
CA ARG A 6 2.82 21.56 9.29
C ARG A 6 3.29 21.30 7.86
N TYR A 7 2.84 20.21 7.24
CA TYR A 7 3.31 19.79 5.94
C TYR A 7 3.36 20.91 4.89
N PHE A 8 2.30 21.73 4.81
CA PHE A 8 2.20 22.86 3.88
C PHE A 8 2.96 24.12 4.32
N GLN A 9 3.52 24.14 5.54
CA GLN A 9 4.16 25.31 6.16
C GLN A 9 5.68 25.18 6.26
N HIS A 10 6.26 24.00 6.03
CA HIS A 10 7.71 23.78 6.06
C HIS A 10 8.24 23.36 4.69
N TYR A 11 9.57 23.36 4.55
CA TYR A 11 10.25 23.04 3.30
C TYR A 11 11.23 21.87 3.48
N GLY A 12 10.86 20.69 2.99
CA GLY A 12 11.60 19.42 3.06
C GLY A 12 11.63 18.81 4.45
N VAL A 13 12.17 19.54 5.43
CA VAL A 13 12.32 19.12 6.83
C VAL A 13 11.64 20.14 7.75
N ASP A 14 10.82 19.65 8.68
CA ASP A 14 10.26 20.47 9.74
C ASP A 14 11.30 20.61 10.87
N PHE A 15 12.13 21.65 10.80
CA PHE A 15 13.17 21.93 11.79
C PHE A 15 12.60 22.22 13.19
N VAL A 16 11.42 22.82 13.28
CA VAL A 16 10.80 23.12 14.58
C VAL A 16 10.30 21.81 15.22
N ARG A 17 9.75 20.88 14.44
CA ARG A 17 9.41 19.54 14.93
C ARG A 17 10.65 18.72 15.25
N LEU A 18 11.72 18.84 14.45
CA LEU A 18 12.98 18.16 14.69
C LEU A 18 13.60 18.58 16.04
N LEU A 19 13.65 19.89 16.32
CA LEU A 19 14.12 20.42 17.61
C LEU A 19 13.24 19.97 18.77
N GLY A 20 11.92 19.99 18.59
CA GLY A 20 10.98 19.48 19.60
C GLY A 20 11.15 17.98 19.87
N ALA A 21 11.34 17.17 18.83
CA ALA A 21 11.59 15.73 18.94
C ALA A 21 12.94 15.44 19.62
N LEU A 22 14.00 16.19 19.28
CA LEU A 22 15.31 16.07 19.95
C LEU A 22 15.20 16.40 21.45
N TYR A 23 14.45 17.45 21.79
CA TYR A 23 14.18 17.84 23.17
C TYR A 23 13.39 16.75 23.94
N ALA A 24 12.39 16.14 23.30
CA ALA A 24 11.63 15.03 23.88
C ALA A 24 12.51 13.79 24.11
N ILE A 25 13.39 13.45 23.16
CA ILE A 25 14.32 12.32 23.29
C ILE A 25 15.27 12.51 24.49
N LEU A 26 15.76 13.73 24.70
CA LEU A 26 16.60 14.06 25.86
C LEU A 26 15.87 13.90 27.20
N ARG A 27 14.53 13.93 27.20
CA ARG A 27 13.66 13.67 28.36
C ARG A 27 13.18 12.22 28.47
N GLY A 28 13.64 11.34 27.57
CA GLY A 28 13.24 9.93 27.54
C GLY A 28 12.02 9.62 26.66
N ASP A 29 11.44 10.62 25.99
CA ASP A 29 10.29 10.44 25.09
C ASP A 29 10.74 10.32 23.64
N LEU A 30 10.57 9.12 23.06
CA LEU A 30 10.82 8.88 21.64
C LEU A 30 9.68 9.45 20.78
N GLN A 31 9.88 10.64 20.22
CA GLN A 31 8.98 11.22 19.21
C GLN A 31 9.60 11.18 17.80
N GLY A 32 8.77 10.86 16.80
CA GLY A 32 9.18 10.84 15.40
C GLY A 32 9.17 12.24 14.77
N GLY A 33 10.31 12.66 14.21
CA GLY A 33 10.47 13.95 13.54
C GLY A 33 10.47 13.90 12.00
N SER A 34 10.09 12.78 11.37
CA SER A 34 10.22 12.61 9.90
C SER A 34 9.03 13.22 9.15
N THR A 35 9.29 14.12 8.20
CA THR A 35 8.27 14.77 7.35
C THR A 35 7.74 13.83 6.27
N ILE A 36 6.57 14.13 5.71
CA ILE A 36 6.01 13.39 4.56
C ILE A 36 7.04 13.28 3.43
N THR A 37 7.71 14.39 3.08
CA THR A 37 8.75 14.44 2.05
C THR A 37 9.92 13.50 2.36
N THR A 38 10.44 13.50 3.60
CA THR A 38 11.51 12.55 3.97
C THR A 38 11.04 11.10 3.92
N GLN A 39 9.75 10.84 4.17
CA GLN A 39 9.18 9.52 4.06
C GLN A 39 9.05 9.04 2.61
N VAL A 40 8.76 9.93 1.65
CA VAL A 40 8.83 9.59 0.22
C VAL A 40 10.23 9.07 -0.12
N ILE A 41 11.26 9.85 0.19
CA ILE A 41 12.67 9.51 -0.09
C ILE A 41 13.07 8.18 0.57
N LYS A 42 12.68 7.97 1.83
CA LYS A 42 12.96 6.74 2.58
C LYS A 42 12.33 5.51 1.91
N ASN A 43 11.10 5.63 1.43
CA ASN A 43 10.35 4.50 0.86
C ASN A 43 10.62 4.27 -0.64
N THR A 44 11.28 5.21 -1.33
CA THR A 44 11.68 5.09 -2.74
C THR A 44 13.20 4.98 -2.90
N LEU A 45 13.91 6.09 -2.96
CA LEU A 45 15.33 6.19 -3.35
C LEU A 45 16.29 5.55 -2.36
N LEU A 46 15.95 5.56 -1.07
CA LEU A 46 16.81 5.05 -0.01
C LEU A 46 16.31 3.72 0.57
N LYS A 47 15.38 3.04 -0.12
CA LYS A 47 14.78 1.79 0.36
C LYS A 47 15.83 0.70 0.61
N GLU A 48 16.85 0.61 -0.24
CA GLU A 48 17.95 -0.35 -0.09
C GLU A 48 18.90 0.02 1.07
N LEU A 49 19.00 1.31 1.39
CA LEU A 49 19.78 1.84 2.50
C LEU A 49 18.98 1.88 3.83
N ALA A 50 17.72 1.44 3.82
CA ALA A 50 16.82 1.50 4.99
C ALA A 50 17.29 0.65 6.17
N GLN A 51 18.13 -0.37 5.94
CA GLN A 51 18.71 -1.23 6.97
C GLN A 51 19.92 -0.59 7.67
N ALA A 52 20.61 0.35 7.02
CA ALA A 52 21.71 1.09 7.64
C ALA A 52 21.15 2.19 8.56
N ARG A 53 21.03 1.90 9.87
CA ARG A 53 20.70 2.91 10.90
C ARG A 53 21.90 3.84 11.14
N SER A 54 22.31 4.61 10.13
CA SER A 54 23.39 5.59 10.26
C SER A 54 22.85 7.02 10.22
N LEU A 55 23.45 7.90 11.02
CA LEU A 55 23.19 9.34 10.96
C LEU A 55 23.42 9.90 9.55
N GLU A 56 24.41 9.34 8.83
CA GLU A 56 24.70 9.67 7.43
C GLU A 56 23.48 9.48 6.51
N ARG A 57 22.74 8.37 6.67
CA ARG A 57 21.50 8.15 5.91
C ARG A 57 20.49 9.26 6.18
N LYS A 58 20.34 9.69 7.43
CA LYS A 58 19.39 10.74 7.81
C LYS A 58 19.74 12.09 7.17
N PHE A 59 21.03 12.42 7.08
CA PHE A 59 21.48 13.60 6.34
C PHE A 59 21.19 13.49 4.84
N LYS A 60 21.39 12.32 4.22
CA LYS A 60 21.03 12.07 2.81
C LYS A 60 19.52 12.20 2.58
N GLU A 61 18.69 11.65 3.48
CA GLU A 61 17.23 11.82 3.46
C GLU A 61 16.85 13.31 3.44
N TRP A 62 17.47 14.12 4.28
CA TRP A 62 17.19 15.57 4.34
C TRP A 62 17.63 16.31 3.08
N ALA A 63 18.83 16.06 2.58
CA ALA A 63 19.33 16.69 1.36
C ALA A 63 18.45 16.36 0.14
N LEU A 64 18.06 15.08 -0.01
CA LEU A 64 17.17 14.64 -1.07
C LEU A 64 15.74 15.16 -0.90
N ALA A 65 15.24 15.28 0.34
CA ALA A 65 13.92 15.86 0.58
C ALA A 65 13.87 17.34 0.16
N LEU A 66 14.92 18.11 0.45
CA LEU A 66 15.03 19.50 0.00
C LEU A 66 15.06 19.61 -1.53
N GLU A 67 15.79 18.72 -2.21
CA GLU A 67 15.83 18.69 -3.67
C GLU A 67 14.49 18.24 -4.27
N LEU A 68 13.77 17.33 -3.62
CA LEU A 68 12.44 16.92 -4.07
C LEU A 68 11.45 18.09 -4.03
N GLU A 69 11.40 18.85 -2.93
CA GLU A 69 10.52 20.03 -2.84
C GLU A 69 10.96 21.19 -3.75
N ARG A 70 12.20 21.18 -4.27
CA ARG A 70 12.63 22.15 -5.30
C ARG A 70 12.00 21.85 -6.66
N ARG A 71 11.69 20.59 -6.92
CA ARG A 71 11.26 20.11 -8.24
C ARG A 71 9.77 19.84 -8.32
N TYR A 72 9.13 19.54 -7.19
CA TYR A 72 7.74 19.15 -7.12
C TYR A 72 7.00 19.96 -6.07
N THR A 73 5.73 20.20 -6.34
CA THR A 73 4.77 20.85 -5.44
C THR A 73 4.44 19.97 -4.24
N LYS A 74 3.84 20.56 -3.19
CA LYS A 74 3.40 19.81 -2.00
C LYS A 74 2.33 18.79 -2.37
N GLU A 75 1.49 19.10 -3.33
CA GLU A 75 0.42 18.24 -3.81
C GLU A 75 1.00 17.02 -4.52
N GLU A 76 1.96 17.20 -5.43
CA GLU A 76 2.64 16.10 -6.12
C GLU A 76 3.41 15.20 -5.15
N ILE A 77 4.08 15.79 -4.16
CA ILE A 77 4.83 15.03 -3.15
C ILE A 77 3.89 14.25 -2.23
N LEU A 78 2.74 14.83 -1.88
CA LEU A 78 1.70 14.13 -1.14
C LEU A 78 1.13 12.96 -1.95
N GLU A 79 0.89 13.13 -3.25
CA GLU A 79 0.48 12.04 -4.15
C GLU A 79 1.53 10.93 -4.19
N MET A 80 2.81 11.26 -4.39
CA MET A 80 3.90 10.30 -4.35
C MET A 80 3.91 9.54 -3.01
N TYR A 81 3.80 10.27 -1.89
CA TYR A 81 3.76 9.69 -0.55
C TYR A 81 2.61 8.69 -0.40
N LEU A 82 1.39 9.09 -0.78
CA LEU A 82 0.20 8.25 -0.68
C LEU A 82 0.34 6.97 -1.51
N ASN A 83 1.10 7.00 -2.61
CA ASN A 83 1.32 5.86 -3.49
C ASN A 83 2.46 4.92 -3.06
N VAL A 84 3.39 5.37 -2.20
CA VAL A 84 4.57 4.57 -1.82
C VAL A 84 4.52 4.07 -0.38
N VAL A 85 3.72 4.70 0.48
CA VAL A 85 3.67 4.35 1.90
C VAL A 85 3.04 2.96 2.11
N PRO A 86 3.60 2.10 2.99
CA PRO A 86 2.96 0.85 3.34
C PRO A 86 1.79 1.08 4.29
N TRP A 87 0.65 0.47 3.99
CA TRP A 87 -0.59 0.61 4.78
C TRP A 87 -0.90 -0.62 5.62
N GLY A 88 0.03 -1.58 5.74
CA GLY A 88 -0.14 -2.82 6.51
C GLY A 88 -0.58 -4.01 5.66
N GLY A 89 -0.38 -5.22 6.19
CA GLY A 89 -0.48 -6.44 5.40
C GLY A 89 0.49 -6.40 4.22
N ASN A 90 -0.02 -6.59 3.01
CA ASN A 90 0.69 -6.40 1.75
C ASN A 90 0.17 -5.18 0.95
N ALA A 91 -0.66 -4.33 1.54
CA ALA A 91 -1.19 -3.14 0.89
C ALA A 91 -0.14 -2.03 0.85
N VAL A 92 0.21 -1.60 -0.37
CA VAL A 92 1.11 -0.48 -0.62
C VAL A 92 0.39 0.52 -1.52
N GLY A 93 0.54 1.80 -1.18
CA GLY A 93 -0.13 2.87 -1.90
C GLY A 93 -1.63 2.98 -1.59
N ILE A 94 -2.20 4.17 -1.84
CA ILE A 94 -3.59 4.47 -1.51
C ILE A 94 -4.58 3.59 -2.27
N LYS A 95 -4.26 3.20 -3.51
CA LYS A 95 -5.05 2.23 -4.27
C LYS A 95 -5.06 0.86 -3.60
N GLY A 96 -3.89 0.37 -3.19
CA GLY A 96 -3.80 -0.89 -2.47
C GLY A 96 -4.57 -0.83 -1.15
N ALA A 97 -4.46 0.28 -0.42
CA ALA A 97 -5.17 0.48 0.84
C ALA A 97 -6.70 0.53 0.68
N ALA A 98 -7.21 1.31 -0.28
CA ALA A 98 -8.64 1.42 -0.54
C ALA A 98 -9.26 0.06 -0.86
N GLU A 99 -8.58 -0.74 -1.70
CA GLU A 99 -9.01 -2.09 -2.04
C GLU A 99 -8.90 -3.06 -0.84
N ALA A 100 -7.79 -2.98 -0.11
CA ALA A 100 -7.49 -3.87 1.02
C ALA A 100 -8.48 -3.69 2.18
N TYR A 101 -8.82 -2.45 2.51
CA TYR A 101 -9.62 -2.17 3.69
C TYR A 101 -11.11 -2.00 3.36
N PHE A 102 -11.47 -1.55 2.16
CA PHE A 102 -12.86 -1.23 1.82
C PHE A 102 -13.34 -1.83 0.48
N GLY A 103 -12.44 -2.36 -0.36
CA GLY A 103 -12.81 -2.88 -1.68
C GLY A 103 -13.30 -1.79 -2.63
N LYS A 104 -12.70 -0.60 -2.54
CA LYS A 104 -13.10 0.59 -3.29
C LYS A 104 -11.93 1.17 -4.08
N ASP A 105 -12.25 1.92 -5.14
CA ASP A 105 -11.30 2.85 -5.73
C ASP A 105 -11.01 4.02 -4.78
N PRO A 106 -9.78 4.57 -4.77
CA PRO A 106 -9.42 5.70 -3.90
C PRO A 106 -10.36 6.90 -3.98
N ALA A 107 -10.86 7.21 -5.18
CA ALA A 107 -11.78 8.33 -5.39
C ALA A 107 -13.17 8.12 -4.79
N ALA A 108 -13.52 6.88 -4.43
CA ALA A 108 -14.80 6.53 -3.81
C ALA A 108 -14.71 6.42 -2.27
N LEU A 109 -13.53 6.68 -1.68
CA LEU A 109 -13.37 6.71 -0.24
C LEU A 109 -14.11 7.88 0.36
N THR A 110 -14.82 7.62 1.45
CA THR A 110 -15.45 8.68 2.25
C THR A 110 -14.43 9.35 3.18
N LEU A 111 -14.83 10.47 3.79
CA LEU A 111 -13.98 11.13 4.78
C LEU A 111 -13.70 10.22 5.99
N ALA A 112 -14.69 9.43 6.44
CA ALA A 112 -14.51 8.48 7.53
C ALA A 112 -13.48 7.39 7.19
N GLU A 113 -13.56 6.84 5.98
CA GLU A 113 -12.61 5.83 5.48
C GLU A 113 -11.21 6.42 5.28
N GLY A 114 -11.12 7.64 4.75
CA GLY A 114 -9.85 8.37 4.64
C GLY A 114 -9.18 8.65 5.99
N LEU A 115 -9.97 9.07 6.99
CA LEU A 115 -9.52 9.26 8.37
C LEU A 115 -9.03 7.96 9.00
N TYR A 116 -9.73 6.85 8.75
CA TYR A 116 -9.30 5.53 9.19
C TYR A 116 -7.95 5.17 8.60
N LEU A 117 -7.81 5.23 7.27
CA LEU A 117 -6.55 4.91 6.58
C LEU A 117 -5.42 5.80 7.11
N ALA A 118 -5.62 7.12 7.16
CA ALA A 118 -4.61 8.07 7.66
C ALA A 118 -4.21 7.82 9.12
N SER A 119 -5.12 7.24 9.90
CA SER A 119 -4.87 6.82 11.28
C SER A 119 -4.08 5.52 11.36
N LEU A 120 -4.00 4.69 10.32
CA LEU A 120 -3.21 3.46 10.32
C LEU A 120 -1.72 3.70 10.08
N ILE A 121 -1.37 4.62 9.17
CA ILE A 121 0.00 4.77 8.60
C ILE A 121 1.14 4.67 9.62
N PRO A 122 1.09 5.31 10.81
CA PRO A 122 2.23 5.30 11.71
C PRO A 122 2.56 3.91 12.31
N ALA A 123 1.58 3.01 12.37
CA ALA A 123 1.79 1.64 12.86
C ALA A 123 0.72 0.69 12.28
N PRO A 124 0.72 0.41 10.97
CA PRO A 124 -0.47 -0.07 10.28
C PRO A 124 -0.97 -1.44 10.74
N ASN A 125 -0.04 -2.40 10.93
CA ASN A 125 -0.40 -3.75 11.39
C ASN A 125 -0.93 -3.76 12.83
N ALA A 126 -0.32 -2.99 13.72
CA ALA A 126 -0.76 -2.92 15.11
C ALA A 126 -2.08 -2.16 15.24
N ARG A 127 -2.23 -1.03 14.53
CA ARG A 127 -3.44 -0.20 14.57
C ARG A 127 -4.63 -0.87 13.91
N TYR A 128 -4.42 -1.70 12.88
CA TYR A 128 -5.50 -2.50 12.31
C TYR A 128 -6.14 -3.45 13.34
N GLN A 129 -5.37 -3.94 14.31
CA GLN A 129 -5.86 -4.85 15.36
C GLN A 129 -6.57 -4.11 16.50
N ASP A 130 -6.52 -2.77 16.53
CA ASP A 130 -7.08 -1.92 17.58
C ASP A 130 -8.03 -0.87 16.98
N LEU A 131 -9.20 -1.31 16.52
CA LEU A 131 -10.18 -0.41 15.93
C LEU A 131 -10.65 0.67 16.91
N LYS A 132 -10.75 0.35 18.20
CA LYS A 132 -11.16 1.32 19.23
C LYS A 132 -10.14 2.46 19.34
N GLY A 133 -8.86 2.15 19.51
CA GLY A 133 -7.81 3.16 19.55
C GLY A 133 -7.68 3.93 18.24
N VAL A 134 -7.99 3.31 17.10
CA VAL A 134 -8.09 4.03 15.82
C VAL A 134 -9.26 5.01 15.81
N ARG A 135 -10.46 4.64 16.27
CA ARG A 135 -11.62 5.54 16.35
C ARG A 135 -11.34 6.75 17.23
N GLU A 136 -10.67 6.58 18.36
CA GLU A 136 -10.25 7.68 19.23
C GLU A 136 -9.30 8.64 18.49
N ARG A 137 -8.33 8.10 17.73
CA ARG A 137 -7.42 8.91 16.90
C ARG A 137 -8.15 9.62 15.76
N MET A 138 -9.14 8.98 15.15
CA MET A 138 -9.96 9.60 14.12
C MET A 138 -10.71 10.82 14.66
N ARG A 139 -11.30 10.74 15.87
CA ARG A 139 -11.97 11.88 16.50
C ARG A 139 -11.00 13.05 16.69
N LEU A 140 -9.81 12.79 17.24
CA LEU A 140 -8.79 13.82 17.42
C LEU A 140 -8.35 14.47 16.11
N LEU A 141 -8.21 13.69 15.03
CA LEU A 141 -7.86 14.21 13.71
C LEU A 141 -8.99 15.06 13.13
N LEU A 142 -10.22 14.62 13.29
CA LEU A 142 -11.39 15.30 12.79
C LEU A 142 -11.61 16.65 13.48
N ASP A 143 -11.47 16.68 14.81
CA ASP A 143 -11.53 17.91 15.61
C ASP A 143 -10.44 18.90 15.18
N GLN A 144 -9.23 18.40 14.87
CA GLN A 144 -8.14 19.21 14.33
C GLN A 144 -8.47 19.75 12.94
N MET A 145 -9.06 18.95 12.06
CA MET A 145 -9.46 19.40 10.72
C MET A 145 -10.51 20.51 10.80
N VAL A 146 -11.46 20.43 11.74
CA VAL A 146 -12.42 21.50 12.00
C VAL A 146 -11.73 22.76 12.51
N ALA A 147 -10.84 22.62 13.52
CA ALA A 147 -10.13 23.74 14.11
C ALA A 147 -9.20 24.47 13.11
N GLU A 148 -8.63 23.75 12.17
CA GLU A 148 -7.79 24.29 11.10
C GLU A 148 -8.60 24.75 9.87
N GLY A 149 -9.93 24.55 9.86
CA GLY A 149 -10.82 24.99 8.79
C GLY A 149 -10.82 24.14 7.52
N TRP A 150 -10.28 22.91 7.57
CA TRP A 150 -10.28 21.98 6.44
C TRP A 150 -11.66 21.38 6.16
N VAL A 151 -12.49 21.22 7.19
CA VAL A 151 -13.86 20.70 7.11
C VAL A 151 -14.78 21.50 8.00
N SER A 152 -16.05 21.64 7.62
CA SER A 152 -17.04 22.27 8.49
C SER A 152 -17.43 21.33 9.64
N PRO A 153 -17.91 21.86 10.79
CA PRO A 153 -18.41 21.04 11.89
C PRO A 153 -19.49 20.04 11.47
N GLU A 154 -20.35 20.43 10.52
CA GLU A 154 -21.45 19.58 10.02
C GLU A 154 -20.91 18.41 9.20
N VAL A 155 -19.93 18.65 8.32
CA VAL A 155 -19.25 17.60 7.55
C VAL A 155 -18.50 16.66 8.48
N ALA A 156 -17.85 17.19 9.52
CA ALA A 156 -17.17 16.41 10.53
C ALA A 156 -18.15 15.48 11.27
N GLU A 157 -19.25 16.01 11.80
CA GLU A 157 -20.24 15.19 12.50
C GLU A 157 -20.89 14.14 11.57
N ALA A 158 -21.15 14.48 10.31
CA ALA A 158 -21.63 13.51 9.33
C ALA A 158 -20.63 12.37 9.11
N ALA A 159 -19.34 12.69 8.95
CA ALA A 159 -18.28 11.68 8.81
C ALA A 159 -18.06 10.86 10.09
N TRP A 160 -18.26 11.43 11.28
CA TRP A 160 -18.15 10.71 12.54
C TRP A 160 -19.23 9.63 12.70
N ARG A 161 -20.45 9.96 12.27
CA ARG A 161 -21.64 9.09 12.32
C ARG A 161 -21.68 8.06 11.20
N GLU A 162 -20.89 8.24 10.16
CA GLU A 162 -20.80 7.27 9.07
C GLU A 162 -20.32 5.91 9.60
N PRO A 163 -21.09 4.82 9.41
CA PRO A 163 -20.67 3.50 9.86
C PRO A 163 -19.40 3.05 9.14
N LEU A 164 -18.33 2.83 9.90
CA LEU A 164 -17.05 2.41 9.36
C LEU A 164 -16.80 0.92 9.64
N ALA A 165 -16.80 0.09 8.62
CA ALA A 165 -16.50 -1.34 8.74
C ALA A 165 -15.34 -1.73 7.81
N PRO A 166 -14.07 -1.62 8.27
CA PRO A 166 -12.94 -2.14 7.51
C PRO A 166 -13.06 -3.66 7.34
N LYS A 167 -12.66 -4.19 6.19
CA LYS A 167 -12.63 -5.63 5.91
C LYS A 167 -11.98 -6.39 7.07
N GLY A 168 -12.64 -7.46 7.52
CA GLY A 168 -12.18 -8.30 8.64
C GLY A 168 -12.77 -7.96 10.00
N TRP A 169 -13.46 -6.83 10.13
CA TRP A 169 -14.14 -6.42 11.35
C TRP A 169 -15.66 -6.59 11.27
N GLU A 170 -16.24 -7.12 12.34
CA GLU A 170 -17.65 -6.95 12.66
C GLU A 170 -17.79 -5.83 13.69
N VAL A 171 -18.61 -4.83 13.38
CA VAL A 171 -18.72 -3.60 14.16
C VAL A 171 -20.17 -3.21 14.37
N ARG A 172 -20.45 -2.60 15.51
CA ARG A 172 -21.75 -2.01 15.83
C ARG A 172 -21.55 -0.63 16.40
N TYR A 173 -22.29 0.33 15.85
CA TYR A 173 -22.30 1.72 16.27
C TYR A 173 -23.67 2.09 16.84
N ASP A 174 -23.72 3.12 17.68
CA ASP A 174 -24.97 3.81 18.01
C ASP A 174 -25.34 4.86 16.94
N GLY A 175 -26.47 5.53 17.11
CA GLY A 175 -26.94 6.59 16.19
C GLY A 175 -26.10 7.87 16.20
N GLU A 176 -25.18 8.00 17.15
CA GLU A 176 -24.27 9.13 17.31
C GLU A 176 -22.86 8.80 16.76
N GLY A 177 -22.68 7.58 16.25
CA GLY A 177 -21.41 7.09 15.71
C GLY A 177 -20.48 6.49 16.76
N ASN A 178 -20.84 6.40 18.04
CA ASN A 178 -19.95 5.80 19.02
C ASN A 178 -19.88 4.27 18.83
N LEU A 179 -18.67 3.72 18.96
CA LEU A 179 -18.42 2.30 18.78
C LEU A 179 -18.95 1.52 20.00
N LEU A 180 -19.97 0.70 19.78
CA LEU A 180 -20.56 -0.17 20.81
C LEU A 180 -19.81 -1.50 20.91
N GLU A 181 -19.56 -2.12 19.76
CA GLU A 181 -18.88 -3.41 19.65
C GLU A 181 -17.94 -3.41 18.46
N ALA A 182 -16.78 -4.04 18.61
CA ALA A 182 -15.84 -4.30 17.54
C ALA A 182 -15.19 -5.66 17.78
N ARG A 183 -15.33 -6.56 16.81
CA ARG A 183 -14.69 -7.87 16.82
C ARG A 183 -13.94 -8.07 15.52
N LEU A 184 -12.63 -8.31 15.63
CA LEU A 184 -11.83 -8.73 14.49
C LEU A 184 -12.09 -10.21 14.24
N VAL A 185 -12.85 -10.51 13.18
CA VAL A 185 -13.25 -11.88 12.82
C VAL A 185 -12.32 -12.51 11.79
N ASP A 186 -11.72 -11.69 10.93
CA ASP A 186 -10.74 -12.15 9.94
C ASP A 186 -9.58 -11.15 9.86
N PRO A 187 -8.46 -11.41 10.57
CA PRO A 187 -7.28 -10.59 10.48
C PRO A 187 -6.70 -10.52 9.06
N GLU A 188 -6.88 -11.54 8.23
CA GLU A 188 -6.26 -11.63 6.91
C GLU A 188 -7.13 -11.06 5.78
N ALA A 189 -8.36 -10.64 6.07
CA ALA A 189 -9.29 -10.06 5.09
C ALA A 189 -8.71 -8.85 4.32
N ARG A 190 -7.79 -8.11 4.94
CA ARG A 190 -7.08 -6.97 4.33
C ARG A 190 -5.92 -7.35 3.43
N ILE A 191 -5.50 -8.62 3.45
CA ILE A 191 -4.42 -9.10 2.60
C ILE A 191 -4.97 -9.17 1.19
N LEU A 192 -4.48 -8.27 0.33
CA LEU A 192 -4.82 -8.32 -1.08
C LEU A 192 -4.36 -9.67 -1.61
N ARG A 193 -5.31 -10.48 -2.07
CA ARG A 193 -4.98 -11.64 -2.87
C ARG A 193 -4.28 -11.09 -4.10
N GLN A 194 -2.97 -11.23 -4.16
CA GLN A 194 -2.24 -11.02 -5.39
C GLN A 194 -2.97 -11.90 -6.42
N LEU A 195 -3.36 -11.32 -7.57
CA LEU A 195 -3.72 -12.10 -8.75
C LEU A 195 -2.76 -13.27 -8.78
N ASP A 196 -3.31 -14.48 -8.65
CA ASP A 196 -2.55 -15.62 -8.20
C ASP A 196 -1.31 -15.78 -9.09
N TYR A 197 -0.14 -15.35 -8.59
CA TYR A 197 1.13 -15.52 -9.29
C TYR A 197 1.46 -17.02 -9.43
N ARG A 198 0.66 -17.90 -8.79
CA ARG A 198 0.70 -19.36 -8.95
C ARG A 198 -0.22 -19.86 -10.07
N MET A 199 -1.11 -19.05 -10.63
CA MET A 199 -1.83 -19.40 -11.85
C MET A 199 -0.89 -19.14 -13.02
N ALA A 200 -0.54 -20.19 -13.76
CA ALA A 200 0.38 -20.10 -14.91
C ALA A 200 1.81 -19.60 -14.57
N PRO A 201 2.53 -20.17 -13.58
CA PRO A 201 3.83 -19.63 -13.16
C PRO A 201 4.86 -19.58 -14.30
N HIS A 202 4.83 -20.58 -15.20
CA HIS A 202 5.69 -20.62 -16.38
C HIS A 202 5.29 -19.56 -17.40
N PHE A 203 3.99 -19.36 -17.62
CA PHE A 203 3.48 -18.31 -18.51
C PHE A 203 3.90 -16.92 -18.02
N VAL A 204 3.70 -16.64 -16.72
CA VAL A 204 4.08 -15.36 -16.10
C VAL A 204 5.58 -15.11 -16.20
N LEU A 205 6.40 -16.15 -16.03
CA LEU A 205 7.85 -16.06 -16.21
C LEU A 205 8.22 -15.67 -17.64
N GLU A 206 7.57 -16.25 -18.65
CA GLU A 206 7.81 -15.90 -20.06
C GLU A 206 7.34 -14.49 -20.40
N VAL A 207 6.17 -14.09 -19.90
CA VAL A 207 5.70 -12.70 -20.02
C VAL A 207 6.72 -11.74 -19.42
N ARG A 208 7.25 -12.04 -18.23
CA ARG A 208 8.28 -11.23 -17.57
C ARG A 208 9.57 -11.16 -18.40
N ARG A 209 10.06 -12.29 -18.93
CA ARG A 209 11.24 -12.31 -19.82
C ARG A 209 11.03 -11.44 -21.05
N PHE A 210 9.85 -11.53 -21.67
CA PHE A 210 9.47 -10.71 -22.81
C PHE A 210 9.46 -9.22 -22.46
N LEU A 211 8.85 -8.85 -21.33
CA LEU A 211 8.80 -7.46 -20.87
C LEU A 211 10.19 -6.91 -20.55
N GLU A 212 11.05 -7.70 -19.91
CA GLU A 212 12.43 -7.30 -19.62
C GLU A 212 13.23 -7.07 -20.90
N ALA A 213 13.09 -7.95 -21.89
CA ALA A 213 13.77 -7.82 -23.17
C ALA A 213 13.29 -6.58 -23.94
N ARG A 214 11.99 -6.26 -23.86
CA ARG A 214 11.38 -5.17 -24.63
C ARG A 214 11.52 -3.80 -23.97
N PHE A 215 11.37 -3.73 -22.64
CA PHE A 215 11.26 -2.47 -21.91
C PHE A 215 12.41 -2.25 -20.92
N GLY A 216 13.28 -3.25 -20.72
CA GLY A 216 14.37 -3.22 -19.75
C GLY A 216 13.90 -3.50 -18.33
N LYS A 217 14.82 -3.99 -17.49
CA LYS A 217 14.55 -4.32 -16.09
C LYS A 217 14.05 -3.12 -15.28
N GLU A 218 14.57 -1.93 -15.55
CA GLU A 218 14.16 -0.72 -14.82
C GLU A 218 12.68 -0.39 -15.03
N LYS A 219 12.17 -0.54 -16.26
CA LYS A 219 10.75 -0.33 -16.54
C LYS A 219 9.85 -1.39 -15.91
N VAL A 220 10.31 -2.63 -15.88
CA VAL A 220 9.56 -3.79 -15.38
C VAL A 220 9.53 -3.83 -13.84
N TYR A 221 10.62 -3.43 -13.18
CA TYR A 221 10.80 -3.60 -11.73
C TYR A 221 10.92 -2.30 -10.93
N GLY A 222 11.42 -1.22 -11.54
CA GLY A 222 11.70 0.06 -10.90
C GLY A 222 10.57 1.07 -11.12
N GLU A 223 10.56 1.68 -12.30
CA GLU A 223 9.57 2.70 -12.68
C GLU A 223 8.12 2.17 -12.67
N GLY A 224 7.94 0.90 -13.00
CA GLY A 224 6.64 0.24 -13.06
C GLY A 224 5.66 0.92 -14.03
N GLY A 225 4.37 0.91 -13.65
CA GLY A 225 3.29 1.55 -14.40
C GLY A 225 2.75 0.76 -15.60
N LEU A 226 3.28 -0.44 -15.87
CA LEU A 226 2.78 -1.30 -16.94
C LEU A 226 1.45 -1.94 -16.54
N LYS A 227 0.43 -1.80 -17.40
CA LYS A 227 -0.73 -2.69 -17.44
C LYS A 227 -0.47 -3.72 -18.52
N VAL A 228 -0.33 -4.98 -18.13
CA VAL A 228 0.05 -6.08 -19.03
C VAL A 228 -1.20 -6.88 -19.37
N TYR A 229 -1.58 -6.85 -20.65
CA TYR A 229 -2.62 -7.70 -21.22
C TYR A 229 -1.93 -8.81 -22.01
N THR A 230 -2.37 -10.04 -21.81
CA THR A 230 -1.71 -11.23 -22.37
C THR A 230 -2.73 -12.13 -23.05
N THR A 231 -2.23 -13.09 -23.81
CA THR A 231 -3.00 -14.11 -24.50
C THR A 231 -3.43 -15.28 -23.60
N LEU A 232 -3.04 -15.28 -22.32
CA LEU A 232 -3.38 -16.35 -21.38
C LEU A 232 -4.90 -16.60 -21.33
N ASP A 233 -5.31 -17.81 -21.67
CA ASP A 233 -6.66 -18.30 -21.45
C ASP A 233 -6.72 -19.02 -20.09
N PRO A 234 -7.44 -18.48 -19.08
CA PRO A 234 -7.47 -19.09 -17.76
C PRO A 234 -8.11 -20.49 -17.72
N ALA A 235 -9.02 -20.80 -18.63
CA ALA A 235 -9.67 -22.11 -18.67
C ALA A 235 -8.72 -23.16 -19.27
N MET A 236 -8.04 -22.82 -20.37
CA MET A 236 -7.05 -23.68 -21.03
C MET A 236 -5.85 -23.93 -20.12
N GLN A 237 -5.37 -22.90 -19.41
CA GLN A 237 -4.29 -23.04 -18.44
C GLN A 237 -4.65 -24.01 -17.32
N ARG A 238 -5.83 -23.87 -16.71
CA ARG A 238 -6.30 -24.79 -15.65
C ARG A 238 -6.41 -26.23 -16.16
N ALA A 239 -6.86 -26.42 -17.40
CA ALA A 239 -6.93 -27.74 -18.01
C ALA A 239 -5.52 -28.34 -18.22
N ALA A 240 -4.58 -27.54 -18.71
CA ALA A 240 -3.19 -27.97 -18.89
C ALA A 240 -2.51 -28.33 -17.55
N GLU A 241 -2.68 -27.51 -16.51
CA GLU A 241 -2.15 -27.79 -15.18
C GLU A 241 -2.76 -29.04 -14.55
N ALA A 242 -4.07 -29.24 -14.69
CA ALA A 242 -4.75 -30.44 -14.22
C ALA A 242 -4.27 -31.70 -14.96
N ALA A 243 -4.09 -31.61 -16.28
CA ALA A 243 -3.54 -32.70 -17.09
C ALA A 243 -2.11 -33.03 -16.67
N ALA A 244 -1.26 -32.02 -16.47
CA ALA A 244 0.12 -32.22 -16.05
C ALA A 244 0.21 -32.87 -14.66
N LYS A 245 -0.61 -32.42 -13.70
CA LYS A 245 -0.65 -32.99 -12.35
C LYS A 245 -1.19 -34.42 -12.32
N GLY A 246 -2.09 -34.76 -13.24
CA GLY A 246 -2.66 -36.11 -13.37
C GLY A 246 -1.80 -37.08 -14.17
N ALA A 247 -0.74 -36.60 -14.82
CA ALA A 247 0.13 -37.43 -15.64
C ALA A 247 0.97 -38.38 -14.78
N ARG A 248 1.07 -39.65 -15.20
CA ARG A 248 2.01 -40.61 -14.61
C ARG A 248 3.29 -40.59 -15.45
N LEU A 249 4.34 -39.99 -14.90
CA LEU A 249 5.62 -39.86 -15.57
C LEU A 249 6.60 -40.95 -15.07
N PRO A 250 7.46 -41.50 -15.93
CA PRO A 250 8.59 -42.30 -15.52
C PRO A 250 9.51 -41.54 -14.55
N GLU A 251 10.25 -42.26 -13.72
CA GLU A 251 11.21 -41.64 -12.80
C GLU A 251 12.26 -40.82 -13.58
N GLY A 252 12.42 -39.55 -13.18
CA GLY A 252 13.34 -38.60 -13.82
C GLY A 252 12.80 -37.92 -15.08
N ALA A 253 11.57 -38.22 -15.53
CA ALA A 253 10.94 -37.53 -16.64
C ALA A 253 10.29 -36.21 -16.20
N GLU A 254 10.31 -35.21 -17.09
CA GLU A 254 9.63 -33.93 -16.91
C GLU A 254 8.58 -33.74 -18.02
N LEU A 255 7.50 -33.03 -17.70
CA LEU A 255 6.43 -32.72 -18.65
C LEU A 255 6.35 -31.22 -18.92
N ALA A 256 6.15 -30.87 -20.19
CA ALA A 256 5.79 -29.53 -20.63
C ALA A 256 4.54 -29.60 -21.52
N ILE A 257 3.65 -28.61 -21.37
CA ILE A 257 2.44 -28.45 -22.18
C ILE A 257 2.38 -27.01 -22.67
N VAL A 258 2.16 -26.84 -23.97
CA VAL A 258 1.93 -25.53 -24.61
C VAL A 258 0.60 -25.58 -25.33
N GLY A 259 -0.33 -24.70 -24.95
CA GLY A 259 -1.57 -24.46 -25.69
C GLY A 259 -1.39 -23.27 -26.61
N LEU A 260 -1.68 -23.45 -27.90
CA LEU A 260 -1.57 -22.40 -28.92
C LEU A 260 -2.91 -22.18 -29.61
N ASP A 261 -3.16 -20.95 -30.00
CA ASP A 261 -4.13 -20.64 -31.04
C ASP A 261 -3.53 -21.02 -32.41
N PRO A 262 -4.17 -21.90 -33.20
CA PRO A 262 -3.64 -22.36 -34.48
C PRO A 262 -3.71 -21.33 -35.60
N GLU A 263 -4.58 -20.32 -35.49
CA GLU A 263 -4.75 -19.27 -36.49
C GLU A 263 -3.76 -18.12 -36.26
N THR A 264 -3.58 -17.72 -35.00
CA THR A 264 -2.74 -16.57 -34.64
C THR A 264 -1.34 -16.95 -34.17
N GLY A 265 -1.14 -18.20 -33.73
CA GLY A 265 0.09 -18.66 -33.10
C GLY A 265 0.28 -18.15 -31.66
N GLU A 266 -0.74 -17.53 -31.07
CA GLU A 266 -0.68 -17.01 -29.71
C GLU A 266 -0.58 -18.13 -28.67
N VAL A 267 0.24 -17.93 -27.64
CA VAL A 267 0.32 -18.88 -26.53
C VAL A 267 -0.84 -18.63 -25.59
N LEU A 268 -1.74 -19.60 -25.44
CA LEU A 268 -2.93 -19.51 -24.61
C LEU A 268 -2.74 -20.19 -23.25
N ALA A 269 -1.86 -21.20 -23.18
CA ALA A 269 -1.52 -21.90 -21.94
C ALA A 269 -0.06 -22.38 -21.96
N LEU A 270 0.60 -22.37 -20.81
CA LEU A 270 1.98 -22.84 -20.66
C LEU A 270 2.20 -23.51 -19.29
N VAL A 271 2.63 -24.76 -19.34
CA VAL A 271 3.10 -25.54 -18.19
C VAL A 271 4.50 -26.05 -18.51
N GLY A 272 5.47 -25.85 -17.63
CA GLY A 272 6.84 -26.31 -17.82
C GLY A 272 7.32 -27.11 -16.62
N GLY A 273 8.01 -28.23 -16.86
CA GLY A 273 8.73 -28.97 -15.82
C GLY A 273 7.90 -29.30 -14.57
N VAL A 274 6.85 -30.11 -14.74
CA VAL A 274 6.14 -30.73 -13.60
C VAL A 274 6.80 -32.07 -13.30
N ARG A 275 7.21 -32.27 -12.04
CA ARG A 275 7.72 -33.54 -11.49
C ARG A 275 6.59 -34.37 -10.91
#